data_AF-A0A151Z651-F1
#
_entry.id   AF-A0A151Z651-F1
#
_cell.length_a   1.000
_cell.length_b   1.000
_cell.length_c   1.000
_cell.angle_alpha   90.00
_cell.angle_beta   90.00
_cell.angle_gamma   90.00
#
_symmetry.space_group_name_H-M   'P 1'
#
loop_
_entity.id
_entity.type
_entity.pdbx_description
1 polymer ?
#
loop_
_entity_poly.entity_id
_entity_poly.type
_entity_poly.pdbx_seq_one_letter_code
_entity_poly.pdbx_strand_id
1 'polypeptide(L)'
;MVILGEDGIGKTALLITMGDKMYPEYVPSVVGFGPKESTLTNLKRKYRVQFWDTNGSEPYDTLRLTVYRDIGLAILCFAIDSKYSFEKIDTKYYTEFKVNTVGYVPFILVGTKGELRSDSTIDVNTLVTRKQAEEYANKIGTHYVEVSSKNLTNIDNLFDQVVLTYDKSLKEKKNCLIQ
;
A
#
# COMPACT_ATOMS: atom_id res chain seq x y z
N MET A 1 7.88 -5.97 2.52
CA MET A 1 7.25 -4.85 1.78
C MET A 1 7.14 -3.64 2.69
N VAL A 2 7.00 -2.45 2.12
CA VAL A 2 6.70 -1.22 2.88
C VAL A 2 5.33 -0.67 2.48
N ILE A 3 4.60 -0.10 3.43
CA ILE A 3 3.39 0.68 3.15
C ILE A 3 3.71 2.17 3.36
N LEU A 4 3.31 3.02 2.41
CA LEU A 4 3.60 4.46 2.39
C LEU A 4 2.31 5.25 2.21
N GLY A 5 2.26 6.48 2.70
CA GLY A 5 1.08 7.35 2.62
C GLY A 5 0.92 8.23 3.86
N GLU A 6 0.04 9.23 3.77
CA GLU A 6 -0.25 10.16 4.86
C GLU A 6 -0.71 9.46 6.14
N ASP A 7 -0.60 10.15 7.27
CA ASP A 7 -1.12 9.65 8.55
C ASP A 7 -2.67 9.61 8.54
N GLY A 8 -3.26 8.73 9.36
CA GLY A 8 -4.72 8.64 9.49
C GLY A 8 -5.48 8.05 8.29
N ILE A 9 -4.80 7.62 7.22
CA ILE A 9 -5.46 7.03 6.04
C ILE A 9 -5.80 5.54 6.21
N GLY A 10 -5.38 4.88 7.30
CA GLY A 10 -5.70 3.47 7.56
C GLY A 10 -4.66 2.45 7.10
N LYS A 11 -3.38 2.83 6.97
CA LYS A 11 -2.26 1.90 6.65
C LYS A 11 -2.14 0.75 7.65
N THR A 12 -2.05 1.08 8.94
CA THR A 12 -1.96 0.09 10.03
C THR A 12 -3.16 -0.85 10.06
N ALA A 13 -4.38 -0.29 9.91
CA ALA A 13 -5.60 -1.09 9.86
C ALA A 13 -5.61 -2.04 8.65
N LEU A 14 -5.16 -1.57 7.48
CA LEU A 14 -5.00 -2.40 6.29
C LEU A 14 -4.01 -3.54 6.53
N LEU A 15 -2.83 -3.26 7.08
CA LEU A 15 -1.84 -4.30 7.36
C LEU A 15 -2.35 -5.38 8.32
N ILE A 16 -3.01 -4.99 9.41
CA ILE A 16 -3.62 -5.92 10.37
C ILE A 16 -4.69 -6.76 9.67
N THR A 17 -5.58 -6.10 8.90
CA THR A 17 -6.67 -6.78 8.20
C THR A 17 -6.16 -7.76 7.13
N MET A 18 -5.07 -7.42 6.44
CA MET A 18 -4.44 -8.32 5.47
C MET A 18 -3.88 -9.58 6.12
N GLY A 19 -3.30 -9.45 7.32
CA GLY A 19 -2.71 -10.56 8.07
C GLY A 19 -3.74 -11.43 8.78
N ASP A 20 -4.65 -10.81 9.53
CA ASP A 20 -5.54 -11.50 10.46
C ASP A 20 -6.95 -11.73 9.90
N LYS A 21 -7.25 -11.16 8.72
CA LYS A 21 -8.58 -11.24 8.07
C LYS A 21 -9.73 -10.72 8.94
N MET A 22 -9.40 -9.82 9.86
CA MET A 22 -10.36 -9.12 10.73
C MET A 22 -9.97 -7.65 10.85
N TYR A 23 -10.99 -6.79 10.95
CA TYR A 23 -10.75 -5.39 11.28
C TYR A 23 -10.41 -5.28 12.77
N PRO A 24 -9.33 -4.57 13.15
CA PRO A 24 -8.95 -4.44 14.55
C PRO A 24 -9.92 -3.56 15.35
N GLU A 25 -10.25 -3.96 16.57
CA GLU A 25 -11.01 -3.11 17.51
C GLU A 25 -10.22 -1.86 17.92
N TYR A 26 -8.88 -1.96 17.93
CA TYR A 26 -7.97 -0.86 18.22
C TYR A 26 -6.85 -0.81 17.17
N VAL A 27 -6.70 0.35 16.52
CA VAL A 27 -5.57 0.62 15.62
C VAL A 27 -4.50 1.34 16.43
N PRO A 28 -3.35 0.69 16.73
CA PRO A 28 -2.28 1.34 17.47
C PRO A 28 -1.67 2.46 16.65
N SER A 29 -1.32 3.57 17.33
CA SER A 29 -0.44 4.57 16.74
C SER A 29 0.90 3.92 16.37
N VAL A 30 1.45 4.26 15.20
CA VAL A 30 2.78 3.79 14.80
C VAL A 30 3.82 4.52 15.66
N VAL A 31 4.17 3.92 16.80
CA VAL A 31 5.14 4.44 17.78
C VAL A 31 6.46 3.64 17.76
N GLY A 32 6.47 2.45 17.15
CA GLY A 32 7.64 1.57 17.05
C GLY A 32 8.12 1.39 15.61
N PHE A 33 9.43 1.19 15.47
CA PHE A 33 10.08 0.85 14.19
C PHE A 33 10.47 -0.63 14.19
N GLY A 34 9.74 -1.46 13.45
CA GLY A 34 10.05 -2.88 13.31
C GLY A 34 9.08 -3.59 12.36
N PRO A 35 9.55 -4.58 11.58
CA PRO A 35 8.70 -5.30 10.66
C PRO A 35 7.70 -6.19 11.42
N LYS A 36 6.45 -6.21 10.98
CA LYS A 36 5.46 -7.22 11.40
C LYS A 36 5.53 -8.39 10.43
N GLU A 37 5.53 -9.61 10.96
CA GLU A 37 5.52 -10.83 10.15
C GLU A 37 4.10 -11.40 10.05
N SER A 38 3.73 -11.82 8.85
CA SER A 38 2.54 -12.64 8.63
C SER A 38 2.83 -13.70 7.56
N THR A 39 2.06 -14.79 7.59
CA THR A 39 2.11 -15.83 6.56
C THR A 39 0.83 -15.77 5.76
N LEU A 40 0.96 -15.46 4.48
CA LEU A 40 -0.16 -15.34 3.57
C LEU A 40 -0.17 -16.52 2.62
N THR A 41 -1.35 -17.00 2.23
CA THR A 41 -1.47 -18.16 1.33
C THR A 41 -2.23 -17.75 0.07
N ASN A 42 -1.58 -17.85 -1.10
CA ASN A 42 -2.18 -17.64 -2.42
C ASN A 42 -1.91 -18.87 -3.29
N LEU A 43 -2.93 -19.42 -3.97
CA LEU A 43 -2.79 -20.56 -4.90
C LEU A 43 -1.96 -21.74 -4.34
N LYS A 44 -2.17 -22.08 -3.06
CA LYS A 44 -1.45 -23.13 -2.30
C LYS A 44 0.04 -22.85 -2.01
N ARG A 45 0.55 -21.66 -2.35
CA ARG A 45 1.89 -21.19 -1.95
C ARG A 45 1.78 -20.32 -0.70
N LYS A 46 2.69 -20.55 0.26
CA LYS A 46 2.81 -19.73 1.48
C LYS A 46 3.89 -18.67 1.25
N TYR A 47 3.53 -17.41 1.46
CA TYR A 47 4.41 -16.27 1.41
C TYR A 47 4.61 -15.77 2.84
N ARG A 48 5.84 -15.82 3.34
CA ARG A 48 6.21 -15.10 4.56
C ARG A 48 6.44 -13.66 4.19
N VAL A 49 5.69 -12.76 4.81
CA VAL A 49 5.73 -11.35 4.48
C VAL A 49 6.06 -10.55 5.72
N GLN A 50 7.13 -9.78 5.62
CA GLN A 50 7.47 -8.73 6.56
C GLN A 50 6.89 -7.41 6.04
N PHE A 51 6.14 -6.72 6.88
CA PHE A 51 5.55 -5.43 6.56
C PHE A 51 6.15 -4.36 7.46
N TRP A 52 6.67 -3.32 6.83
CA TRP A 52 7.07 -2.10 7.51
C TRP A 52 5.89 -1.14 7.52
N ASP A 53 5.23 -1.04 8.68
CA ASP A 53 4.22 0.00 8.93
C ASP A 53 4.93 1.33 9.17
N THR A 54 4.65 2.34 8.36
CA THR A 54 5.36 3.63 8.43
C THR A 54 4.42 4.73 8.88
N ASN A 55 4.90 5.59 9.77
CA ASN A 55 4.21 6.84 10.06
C ASN A 55 4.49 7.83 8.90
N GLY A 56 3.44 8.46 8.39
CA GLY A 56 3.52 9.39 7.26
C GLY A 56 3.95 10.80 7.66
N SER A 57 3.91 11.12 8.95
CA SER A 57 4.24 12.46 9.46
C SER A 57 5.74 12.76 9.37
N GLU A 58 6.05 14.04 9.16
CA GLU A 58 7.41 14.56 8.92
C GLU A 58 8.46 14.14 9.98
N PRO A 59 8.13 14.06 11.30
CA PRO A 59 9.11 13.62 12.30
C PRO A 59 9.66 12.21 12.07
N TYR A 60 8.98 11.38 11.26
CA TYR A 60 9.37 10.01 10.96
C TYR A 60 10.01 9.86 9.57
N ASP A 61 10.24 10.94 8.83
CA ASP A 61 10.81 10.91 7.48
C ASP A 61 12.18 10.21 7.48
N THR A 62 13.08 10.58 8.39
CA THR A 62 14.42 9.95 8.49
C THR A 62 14.34 8.44 8.79
N LEU A 63 13.40 8.02 9.64
CA LEU A 63 13.20 6.60 9.93
C LEU A 63 12.68 5.85 8.71
N ARG A 64 11.72 6.43 7.98
CA ARG A 64 11.17 5.84 6.76
C ARG A 64 12.22 5.64 5.67
N LEU A 65 13.16 6.57 5.52
CA LEU A 65 14.28 6.43 4.58
C LEU A 65 15.11 5.15 4.81
N THR A 66 15.24 4.72 6.07
CA THR A 66 16.03 3.50 6.39
C THR A 66 15.37 2.21 5.91
N VAL A 67 14.06 2.22 5.66
CA VAL A 67 13.28 1.05 5.22
C VAL A 67 13.54 0.70 3.76
N TYR A 68 13.88 1.67 2.91
CA TYR A 68 13.93 1.47 1.45
C TYR A 68 15.06 0.57 0.96
N ARG A 69 16.07 0.25 1.79
CA ARG A 69 17.24 -0.53 1.36
C ARG A 69 16.93 -1.98 0.95
N ASP A 70 15.99 -2.64 1.62
CA ASP A 70 15.76 -4.08 1.44
C ASP A 70 14.27 -4.43 1.26
N ILE A 71 13.54 -3.62 0.48
CA ILE A 71 12.12 -3.88 0.18
C ILE A 71 11.94 -4.63 -1.14
N GLY A 72 11.17 -5.72 -1.08
CA GLY A 72 10.76 -6.46 -2.28
C GLY A 72 9.57 -5.86 -3.03
N LEU A 73 8.76 -5.02 -2.37
CA LEU A 73 7.56 -4.38 -2.93
C LEU A 73 7.15 -3.18 -2.05
N ALA A 74 6.53 -2.16 -2.63
CA ALA A 74 5.88 -1.06 -1.91
C ALA A 74 4.37 -0.98 -2.17
N ILE A 75 3.61 -0.52 -1.18
CA ILE A 75 2.18 -0.18 -1.32
C ILE A 75 2.04 1.32 -1.05
N LEU A 76 1.59 2.06 -2.05
CA LEU A 76 1.33 3.50 -1.96
C LEU A 76 -0.15 3.70 -1.61
N CYS A 77 -0.45 4.22 -0.43
CA CYS A 77 -1.79 4.35 0.08
C CYS A 77 -2.25 5.80 0.14
N PHE A 78 -3.50 6.03 -0.23
CA PHE A 78 -4.26 7.24 0.07
C PHE A 78 -5.64 6.85 0.57
N ALA A 79 -6.34 7.72 1.29
CA ALA A 79 -7.74 7.48 1.64
C ALA A 79 -8.66 8.17 0.63
N ILE A 80 -9.73 7.48 0.20
CA ILE A 80 -10.62 8.01 -0.83
C ILE A 80 -11.35 9.29 -0.41
N ASP A 81 -11.46 9.55 0.89
CA ASP A 81 -12.04 10.76 1.48
C ASP A 81 -11.05 11.92 1.62
N SER A 82 -9.79 11.74 1.22
CA SER A 82 -8.74 12.75 1.36
C SER A 82 -8.01 12.99 0.05
N LYS A 83 -8.47 13.99 -0.71
CA LYS A 83 -7.79 14.49 -1.93
C LYS A 83 -6.34 14.90 -1.65
N TYR A 84 -6.09 15.48 -0.48
CA TYR A 84 -4.74 15.81 -0.01
C TYR A 84 -3.84 14.57 0.09
N SER A 85 -4.32 13.47 0.68
CA SER A 85 -3.54 12.23 0.76
C SER A 85 -3.24 11.63 -0.62
N PHE A 86 -4.13 11.81 -1.58
CA PHE A 86 -3.93 11.37 -2.97
C PHE A 86 -2.88 12.22 -3.69
N GLU A 87 -2.91 13.54 -3.54
CA GLU A 87 -1.88 14.46 -4.08
C GLU A 87 -0.48 14.16 -3.49
N LYS A 88 -0.42 13.79 -2.21
CA LYS A 88 0.82 13.40 -1.54
C LYS A 88 1.45 12.13 -2.08
N ILE A 89 0.70 11.28 -2.80
CA ILE A 89 1.30 10.14 -3.48
C ILE A 89 2.34 10.62 -4.48
N ASP A 90 2.02 11.55 -5.37
CA ASP A 90 2.94 12.02 -6.39
C ASP A 90 4.04 12.91 -5.80
N THR A 91 3.61 13.90 -5.00
CA THR A 91 4.48 14.98 -4.52
C THR A 91 5.44 14.55 -3.41
N LYS A 92 5.15 13.46 -2.70
CA LYS A 92 6.00 12.94 -1.61
C LYS A 92 6.32 11.47 -1.79
N TYR A 93 5.34 10.58 -1.63
CA TYR A 93 5.62 9.15 -1.37
C TYR A 93 6.19 8.40 -2.57
N TYR A 94 5.66 8.61 -3.77
CA TYR A 94 6.17 7.99 -4.99
C TYR A 94 7.55 8.54 -5.33
N THR A 95 7.73 9.87 -5.29
CA THR A 95 9.01 10.51 -5.55
C THR A 95 10.09 10.05 -4.56
N GLU A 96 9.79 10.07 -3.26
CA GLU A 96 10.70 9.60 -2.21
C GLU A 96 11.05 8.13 -2.39
N PHE A 97 10.05 7.26 -2.62
CA PHE A 97 10.27 5.84 -2.91
C PHE A 97 11.22 5.66 -4.09
N LYS A 98 10.96 6.33 -5.22
CA LYS A 98 11.77 6.21 -6.43
C LYS A 98 13.22 6.67 -6.26
N VAL A 99 13.45 7.72 -5.47
CA VAL A 99 14.79 8.26 -5.23
C VAL A 99 15.59 7.38 -4.27
N ASN A 100 14.94 6.75 -3.29
CA ASN A 100 15.62 6.03 -2.21
C ASN A 100 15.70 4.50 -2.41
N THR A 101 15.01 3.95 -3.41
CA THR A 101 15.15 2.53 -3.78
C THR A 101 16.26 2.29 -4.78
N VAL A 102 17.03 1.22 -4.58
CA VAL A 102 18.05 0.78 -5.54
C VAL A 102 17.46 -0.22 -6.52
N GLY A 103 17.52 0.10 -7.82
CA GLY A 103 16.99 -0.75 -8.89
C GLY A 103 15.47 -0.75 -8.98
N TYR A 104 14.91 -1.71 -9.71
CA TYR A 104 13.46 -1.85 -9.83
C TYR A 104 12.87 -2.59 -8.61
N VAL A 105 11.98 -1.89 -7.90
CA VAL A 105 11.12 -2.44 -6.86
C VAL A 105 9.67 -2.28 -7.34
N PRO A 106 8.89 -3.38 -7.45
CA PRO A 106 7.48 -3.28 -7.80
C PRO A 106 6.68 -2.54 -6.74
N PHE A 107 5.58 -1.90 -7.14
CA PHE A 107 4.69 -1.22 -6.22
C PHE A 107 3.25 -1.26 -6.70
N ILE A 108 2.29 -1.00 -5.82
CA ILE A 108 0.83 -0.95 -6.08
C ILE A 108 0.24 0.32 -5.48
N LEU A 109 -0.70 0.96 -6.18
CA LEU A 109 -1.50 2.07 -5.65
C LEU A 109 -2.76 1.54 -4.96
N VAL A 110 -3.03 1.99 -3.74
CA VAL A 110 -4.17 1.54 -2.94
C VAL A 110 -4.99 2.71 -2.41
N GLY A 111 -6.29 2.67 -2.68
CA GLY A 111 -7.27 3.59 -2.11
C GLY A 111 -7.95 2.94 -0.90
N THR A 112 -7.74 3.46 0.30
CA THR A 112 -8.33 2.95 1.54
C THR A 112 -9.68 3.62 1.84
N LYS A 113 -10.40 3.07 2.83
CA LYS A 113 -11.73 3.53 3.26
C LYS A 113 -12.81 3.44 2.18
N GLY A 114 -12.74 2.40 1.33
CA GLY A 114 -13.68 2.17 0.24
C GLY A 114 -15.16 2.14 0.64
N GLU A 115 -15.46 1.83 1.90
CA GLU A 115 -16.82 1.83 2.44
C GLU A 115 -17.51 3.20 2.35
N LEU A 116 -16.74 4.30 2.35
CA LEU A 116 -17.29 5.66 2.31
C LEU A 116 -18.01 5.99 0.99
N ARG A 117 -17.80 5.19 -0.06
CA ARG A 117 -18.56 5.34 -1.31
C ARG A 117 -20.04 4.96 -1.18
N SER A 118 -20.35 4.09 -0.22
CA SER A 118 -21.71 3.61 0.04
C SER A 118 -22.35 4.30 1.24
N ASP A 119 -21.66 5.25 1.85
CA ASP A 119 -22.15 6.04 2.98
C ASP A 119 -23.03 7.19 2.47
N SER A 120 -24.33 7.15 2.79
CA SER A 120 -25.29 8.16 2.37
C SER A 120 -25.08 9.54 2.98
N THR A 121 -24.24 9.65 4.02
CA THR A 121 -23.91 10.93 4.69
C THR A 121 -22.74 11.66 4.04
N ILE A 122 -22.02 11.00 3.13
CA ILE A 122 -20.85 11.54 2.46
C ILE A 122 -21.22 12.05 1.07
N ASP A 123 -20.82 13.29 0.74
CA ASP A 123 -20.91 13.78 -0.63
C ASP A 123 -19.86 13.09 -1.51
N VAL A 124 -20.31 12.23 -2.41
CA VAL A 124 -19.47 11.45 -3.32
C VAL A 124 -18.54 12.30 -4.20
N ASN A 125 -18.85 13.59 -4.43
CA ASN A 125 -18.02 14.51 -5.20
C ASN A 125 -16.78 15.00 -4.44
N THR A 126 -16.80 14.85 -3.12
CA THR A 126 -15.64 15.14 -2.26
C THR A 126 -14.62 14.00 -2.27
N LEU A 127 -15.02 12.80 -2.71
CA LEU A 127 -14.16 11.63 -2.78
C LEU A 127 -13.26 11.67 -4.01
N VAL A 128 -12.08 11.06 -3.90
CA VAL A 128 -11.25 10.70 -5.05
C VAL A 128 -12.01 9.63 -5.84
N THR A 129 -12.22 9.87 -7.14
CA THR A 129 -12.93 8.92 -7.99
C THR A 129 -12.04 7.74 -8.37
N ARG A 130 -12.65 6.57 -8.66
CA ARG A 130 -11.88 5.41 -9.16
C ARG A 130 -11.15 5.74 -10.45
N LYS A 131 -11.81 6.44 -11.36
CA LYS A 131 -11.22 6.90 -12.62
C LYS A 131 -9.94 7.72 -12.40
N GLN A 132 -9.97 8.71 -11.50
CA GLN A 132 -8.77 9.50 -11.18
C GLN A 132 -7.62 8.64 -10.64
N ALA A 133 -7.93 7.71 -9.74
CA ALA A 133 -6.93 6.82 -9.17
C ALA A 133 -6.36 5.83 -10.19
N GLU A 134 -7.20 5.28 -11.07
CA GLU A 134 -6.81 4.39 -12.16
C GLU A 134 -5.96 5.11 -13.22
N GLU A 135 -6.36 6.32 -13.62
CA GLU A 135 -5.58 7.17 -14.55
C GLU A 135 -4.20 7.47 -13.98
N TYR A 136 -4.11 7.79 -12.69
CA TYR A 136 -2.83 8.03 -12.03
C TYR A 136 -1.99 6.75 -11.90
N ALA A 137 -2.60 5.62 -11.53
CA ALA A 137 -1.90 4.34 -11.47
C ALA A 137 -1.31 3.94 -12.82
N ASN A 138 -2.07 4.13 -13.91
CA ASN A 138 -1.60 3.93 -15.27
C ASN A 138 -0.43 4.87 -15.62
N LYS A 139 -0.52 6.15 -15.25
CA LYS A 139 0.56 7.15 -15.46
C LYS A 139 1.88 6.71 -14.83
N ILE A 140 1.84 6.15 -13.61
CA ILE A 140 3.05 5.71 -12.89
C ILE A 140 3.39 4.22 -13.14
N GLY A 141 2.65 3.53 -14.01
CA GLY A 141 2.94 2.15 -14.43
C GLY A 141 2.63 1.09 -13.37
N THR A 142 1.54 1.25 -12.63
CA THR A 142 1.09 0.29 -11.61
C THR A 142 -0.42 0.00 -11.68
N HIS A 143 -0.88 -0.98 -10.90
CA HIS A 143 -2.30 -1.28 -10.68
C HIS A 143 -2.87 -0.45 -9.53
N TYR A 144 -4.14 -0.09 -9.65
CA TYR A 144 -4.94 0.49 -8.57
C TYR A 144 -5.83 -0.59 -7.94
N VAL A 145 -5.85 -0.64 -6.61
CA VAL A 145 -6.83 -1.44 -5.85
C VAL A 145 -7.48 -0.58 -4.79
N GLU A 146 -8.80 -0.50 -4.81
CA GLU A 146 -9.56 0.14 -3.74
C GLU A 146 -9.99 -0.89 -2.70
N VAL A 147 -9.80 -0.61 -1.42
CA VAL A 147 -10.06 -1.53 -0.31
C VAL A 147 -10.86 -0.85 0.81
N SER A 148 -11.61 -1.67 1.54
CA SER A 148 -12.16 -1.31 2.84
C SER A 148 -11.65 -2.30 3.88
N SER A 149 -10.75 -1.86 4.75
CA SER A 149 -10.34 -2.66 5.91
C SER A 149 -11.54 -2.91 6.83
N LYS A 150 -12.41 -1.91 6.99
CA LYS A 150 -13.59 -1.98 7.87
C LYS A 150 -14.58 -3.06 7.44
N ASN A 151 -14.86 -3.13 6.14
CA ASN A 151 -15.83 -4.07 5.57
C ASN A 151 -15.17 -5.31 4.94
N LEU A 152 -13.86 -5.50 5.14
CA LEU A 152 -13.05 -6.57 4.50
C LEU A 152 -13.17 -6.61 2.97
N THR A 153 -13.52 -5.49 2.33
CA THR A 153 -13.76 -5.42 0.89
C THR A 153 -12.44 -5.35 0.15
N ASN A 154 -12.26 -6.21 -0.87
CA ASN A 154 -11.09 -6.30 -1.75
C ASN A 154 -9.75 -6.61 -1.06
N ILE A 155 -9.75 -7.06 0.20
CA ILE A 155 -8.50 -7.40 0.93
C ILE A 155 -7.79 -8.59 0.26
N ASP A 156 -8.53 -9.62 -0.14
CA ASP A 156 -7.96 -10.78 -0.85
C ASP A 156 -7.50 -10.40 -2.26
N ASN A 157 -8.26 -9.58 -2.98
CA ASN A 157 -7.86 -9.07 -4.29
C ASN A 157 -6.55 -8.26 -4.20
N LEU A 158 -6.42 -7.37 -3.21
CA LEU A 158 -5.16 -6.64 -2.99
C LEU A 158 -4.01 -7.61 -2.74
N PHE A 159 -4.22 -8.62 -1.92
CA PHE A 159 -3.20 -9.62 -1.63
C PHE A 159 -2.77 -10.40 -2.90
N ASP A 160 -3.73 -10.83 -3.71
CA ASP A 160 -3.46 -11.52 -4.97
C ASP A 160 -2.67 -10.61 -5.93
N GLN A 161 -3.02 -9.33 -6.04
CA GLN A 161 -2.28 -8.35 -6.84
C GLN A 161 -0.85 -8.14 -6.33
N VAL A 162 -0.64 -8.09 -5.01
CA VAL A 162 0.70 -8.01 -4.41
C VAL A 162 1.55 -9.21 -4.82
N VAL A 163 1.01 -10.42 -4.69
CA VAL A 163 1.73 -11.65 -5.05
C VAL A 163 2.06 -11.69 -6.55
N LEU A 164 1.09 -11.38 -7.40
CA LEU A 164 1.27 -11.35 -8.85
C LEU A 164 2.33 -10.32 -9.28
N THR A 165 2.28 -9.13 -8.69
CA THR A 165 3.24 -8.05 -8.99
C THR A 165 4.65 -8.43 -8.54
N TYR A 166 4.78 -9.02 -7.34
CA TYR A 166 6.07 -9.51 -6.85
C TYR A 166 6.63 -10.64 -7.71
N ASP A 167 5.84 -11.67 -8.02
CA ASP A 167 6.28 -12.82 -8.84
C ASP A 167 6.67 -12.40 -10.26
N LYS A 168 5.96 -11.42 -10.85
CA LYS A 168 6.33 -10.83 -12.15
C LYS A 168 7.70 -10.16 -12.09
N SER A 169 7.96 -9.35 -11.06
CA SER A 169 9.25 -8.67 -10.89
C SER A 169 10.43 -9.64 -10.75
N LEU A 170 10.22 -10.80 -10.13
CA LEU A 170 11.25 -11.84 -10.01
C LEU A 170 11.58 -12.49 -11.35
N LYS A 171 10.58 -12.70 -12.22
CA LYS A 171 10.79 -13.26 -13.56
C LYS A 171 11.58 -12.29 -14.45
N GLU A 172 11.25 -11.01 -14.39
CA GLU A 172 11.95 -9.96 -15.16
C GLU A 172 13.41 -9.81 -14.72
N LYS A 173 13.68 -9.84 -13.40
CA LYS A 173 15.07 -9.83 -12.88
C LYS A 173 15.88 -11.05 -13.35
N LYS A 174 15.29 -12.25 -13.36
CA LYS A 174 15.95 -13.46 -13.86
C LYS A 174 16.29 -13.37 -15.34
N ASN A 175 15.38 -12.84 -16.16
CA ASN A 175 15.63 -12.69 -17.59
C ASN A 175 16.74 -11.67 -17.90
N CYS A 176 16.92 -10.65 -17.05
CA CYS A 176 17.97 -9.64 -17.20
C CYS A 176 19.38 -10.18 -16.82
N LEU A 177 19.46 -11.19 -15.96
CA LEU A 177 20.73 -11.79 -15.51
C LEU A 177 21.25 -12.93 -16.41
N ILE A 178 20.50 -13.31 -17.45
CA ILE A 178 20.86 -14.37 -18.42
C ILE A 178 21.27 -13.75 -19.77
N GLN A 179 21.85 -12.55 -19.76
CA GLN A 179 22.44 -11.92 -20.96
C GLN A 179 23.94 -11.77 -20.81
#